data_AF-A0A552JRH2-F1
#
_entry.id   AF-A0A552JRH2-F1
#
_cell.length_a   1.000
_cell.length_b   1.000
_cell.length_c   1.000
_cell.angle_alpha   90.00
_cell.angle_beta   90.00
_cell.angle_gamma   90.00
#
_symmetry.space_group_name_H-M   'P 1'
#
loop_
_entity.id
_entity.type
_entity.pdbx_description
1 polymer ?
#
loop_
_entity_poly.entity_id
_entity_poly.type
_entity_poly.pdbx_seq_one_letter_code
_entity_poly.pdbx_strand_id
1 'polypeptide(L)'
;MNYRPNPLLNRRSLLKLAALAGGSAGLATLLSSRLSYSANSNKPNSENIGAIDEFLRQVRPVDSQNLQWTEYSFETVTVDRQGQIIDRRQGSARSWREPLGNGSELEMVAIPGGSFRRGSKNEEKGDHTSSEKPENPVTTAAFFLSKYPITQAQWRAIAQLPKINLELNPEPSFFQGDNLPVERVSWYEAIEFCQRLSRSTGKDYRLASESRWEYACRAGTTTPFYCGETLTSERANYFAVYDPYAEEPASAYLAKTTPVGSFAPNNFGLYDMHGNVGEWCADSWHRNYEGTPPLDGSAWLDRDNRLQPRYRSARLVRGGSWGDEARHLRSANRTFCLPDQHHSVLGLRVMADSTG
;
A
#
# COMPACT_ATOMS: atom_id res chain seq x y z
N MET A 1 33.03 3.61 -30.25
CA MET A 1 33.53 3.06 -28.98
C MET A 1 32.66 1.88 -28.61
N ASN A 2 33.25 0.68 -28.54
CA ASN A 2 32.55 -0.58 -28.30
C ASN A 2 32.02 -0.63 -26.85
N TYR A 3 30.71 -0.58 -26.68
CA TYR A 3 30.07 -0.74 -25.38
C TYR A 3 30.17 -2.21 -24.95
N ARG A 4 31.01 -2.49 -23.95
CA ARG A 4 31.02 -3.79 -23.26
C ARG A 4 29.97 -3.74 -22.14
N PRO A 5 29.00 -4.67 -22.09
CA PRO A 5 28.06 -4.73 -20.98
C PRO A 5 28.78 -5.12 -19.68
N ASN A 6 28.42 -4.42 -18.60
CA ASN A 6 28.84 -4.63 -17.23
C ASN A 6 28.45 -6.06 -16.76
N PRO A 7 29.31 -6.85 -16.08
CA PRO A 7 29.04 -8.26 -15.81
C PRO A 7 28.25 -8.40 -14.51
N LEU A 8 26.99 -7.93 -14.51
CA LEU A 8 26.04 -8.25 -13.46
C LEU A 8 24.80 -8.84 -14.13
N LEU A 9 24.65 -10.16 -13.97
CA LEU A 9 23.59 -11.06 -14.44
C LEU A 9 23.82 -11.74 -15.81
N ASN A 10 24.20 -13.02 -15.73
CA ASN A 10 24.25 -13.99 -16.83
C ASN A 10 22.89 -14.07 -17.57
N ARG A 11 22.91 -14.25 -18.91
CA ARG A 11 21.74 -14.49 -19.78
C ARG A 11 20.72 -15.51 -19.25
N ARG A 12 21.13 -16.52 -18.47
CA ARG A 12 20.23 -17.47 -17.78
C ARG A 12 19.49 -16.86 -16.59
N SER A 13 20.12 -15.94 -15.86
CA SER A 13 19.48 -15.12 -14.84
C SER A 13 18.50 -14.15 -15.49
N LEU A 14 18.91 -13.53 -16.61
CA LEU A 14 18.07 -12.69 -17.46
C LEU A 14 16.90 -13.47 -18.08
N LEU A 15 17.00 -14.76 -18.41
CA LEU A 15 15.87 -15.56 -18.90
C LEU A 15 14.92 -16.02 -17.77
N LYS A 16 15.43 -16.15 -16.53
CA LYS A 16 14.58 -16.30 -15.33
C LYS A 16 13.90 -14.97 -14.96
N LEU A 17 14.50 -13.82 -15.28
CA LEU A 17 14.01 -12.47 -14.98
C LEU A 17 13.22 -11.81 -16.14
N ALA A 18 13.45 -12.16 -17.40
CA ALA A 18 12.74 -11.65 -18.58
C ALA A 18 11.35 -12.30 -18.74
N ALA A 19 11.07 -13.33 -17.95
CA ALA A 19 9.72 -13.82 -17.71
C ALA A 19 8.97 -12.98 -16.66
N LEU A 20 9.48 -11.79 -16.24
CA LEU A 20 8.87 -10.84 -15.29
C LEU A 20 8.55 -9.44 -15.87
N ALA A 21 8.87 -9.14 -17.15
CA ALA A 21 8.63 -7.81 -17.76
C ALA A 21 7.99 -7.94 -19.17
N GLY A 22 6.80 -7.34 -19.37
CA GLY A 22 5.93 -7.64 -20.52
C GLY A 22 4.43 -7.51 -20.26
N GLY A 23 3.96 -6.27 -20.07
CA GLY A 23 2.65 -5.80 -20.53
C GLY A 23 1.41 -6.12 -19.68
N SER A 24 0.75 -5.05 -19.22
CA SER A 24 -0.67 -4.98 -18.80
C SER A 24 -1.12 -6.03 -17.77
N ALA A 25 -1.05 -5.69 -16.48
CA ALA A 25 -1.53 -6.53 -15.36
C ALA A 25 -0.96 -7.98 -15.31
N GLY A 26 0.12 -8.26 -16.05
CA GLY A 26 0.45 -9.62 -16.48
C GLY A 26 1.57 -10.38 -15.77
N LEU A 27 2.53 -9.73 -15.10
CA LEU A 27 3.77 -10.45 -14.71
C LEU A 27 3.97 -10.80 -13.25
N ALA A 28 3.44 -10.01 -12.32
CA ALA A 28 3.25 -10.53 -10.97
C ALA A 28 2.19 -11.66 -10.96
N THR A 29 1.24 -11.64 -11.90
CA THR A 29 0.07 -12.53 -11.92
C THR A 29 0.29 -13.86 -12.64
N LEU A 30 1.14 -13.93 -13.68
CA LEU A 30 1.39 -15.20 -14.39
C LEU A 30 2.43 -16.11 -13.72
N LEU A 31 3.40 -15.55 -12.96
CA LEU A 31 4.33 -16.36 -12.15
C LEU A 31 3.85 -16.66 -10.73
N SER A 32 2.92 -15.88 -10.17
CA SER A 32 2.25 -16.27 -8.91
C SER A 32 1.39 -17.51 -9.06
N SER A 33 1.01 -17.90 -10.28
CA SER A 33 0.32 -19.17 -10.53
C SER A 33 1.19 -20.44 -10.33
N ARG A 34 2.54 -20.29 -10.27
CA ARG A 34 3.48 -21.39 -9.96
C ARG A 34 4.15 -21.29 -8.59
N LEU A 35 3.93 -20.18 -7.87
CA LEU A 35 4.36 -19.97 -6.48
C LEU A 35 3.17 -19.63 -5.58
N SER A 36 1.96 -20.00 -6.00
CA SER A 36 0.80 -20.08 -5.14
C SER A 36 1.08 -21.17 -4.12
N TYR A 37 1.49 -20.78 -2.93
CA TYR A 37 1.31 -21.66 -1.79
C TYR A 37 -0.19 -21.93 -1.71
N SER A 38 -0.57 -23.19 -1.91
CA SER A 38 -1.86 -23.70 -1.49
C SER A 38 -1.84 -23.71 0.03
N ALA A 39 -1.91 -22.53 0.65
CA ALA A 39 -2.69 -22.44 1.87
C ALA A 39 -4.08 -22.86 1.42
N ASN A 40 -4.68 -23.84 2.10
CA ASN A 40 -6.13 -24.01 2.03
C ASN A 40 -6.74 -22.61 2.04
N SER A 41 -7.51 -22.26 1.02
CA SER A 41 -8.08 -20.92 0.92
C SER A 41 -8.87 -20.69 2.21
N ASN A 42 -8.30 -19.92 3.15
CA ASN A 42 -8.88 -19.61 4.45
C ASN A 42 -9.97 -18.56 4.24
N LYS A 43 -10.90 -18.87 3.34
CA LYS A 43 -12.03 -18.03 3.05
C LYS A 43 -12.99 -18.13 4.24
N PRO A 44 -13.41 -17.00 4.82
CA PRO A 44 -14.39 -17.01 5.90
C PRO A 44 -15.71 -17.62 5.43
N ASN A 45 -16.41 -18.28 6.36
CA ASN A 45 -17.79 -18.74 6.14
C ASN A 45 -18.77 -17.54 6.01
N SER A 46 -20.03 -17.79 5.68
CA SER A 46 -21.02 -16.71 5.45
C SER A 46 -21.26 -15.82 6.68
N GLU A 47 -21.27 -16.40 7.88
CA GLU A 47 -21.44 -15.66 9.15
C GLU A 47 -20.26 -14.70 9.36
N ASN A 48 -19.04 -15.18 9.15
CA ASN A 48 -17.81 -14.39 9.25
C ASN A 48 -17.80 -13.26 8.21
N ILE A 49 -18.34 -13.47 7.00
CA ILE A 49 -18.46 -12.40 5.99
C ILE A 49 -19.39 -11.27 6.49
N GLY A 50 -20.52 -11.62 7.11
CA GLY A 50 -21.42 -10.62 7.71
C GLY A 50 -20.74 -9.81 8.82
N ALA A 51 -19.98 -10.47 9.70
CA ALA A 51 -19.22 -9.82 10.75
C ALA A 51 -18.11 -8.89 10.20
N ILE A 52 -17.48 -9.25 9.09
CA ILE A 52 -16.52 -8.39 8.39
C ILE A 52 -17.22 -7.14 7.83
N ASP A 53 -18.38 -7.30 7.19
CA ASP A 53 -19.13 -6.17 6.64
C ASP A 53 -19.60 -5.21 7.74
N GLU A 54 -20.03 -5.74 8.89
CA GLU A 54 -20.35 -4.93 10.08
C GLU A 54 -19.12 -4.20 10.61
N PHE A 55 -17.99 -4.92 10.78
CA PHE A 55 -16.73 -4.35 11.21
C PHE A 55 -16.33 -3.18 10.32
N LEU A 56 -16.38 -3.32 9.00
CA LEU A 56 -16.03 -2.26 8.05
C LEU A 56 -16.93 -1.02 8.13
N ARG A 57 -18.21 -1.19 8.47
CA ARG A 57 -19.19 -0.09 8.52
C ARG A 57 -19.24 0.64 9.85
N GLN A 58 -18.99 -0.05 10.97
CA GLN A 58 -19.08 0.54 12.30
C GLN A 58 -17.76 1.17 12.74
N VAL A 59 -17.55 2.45 12.45
CA VAL A 59 -16.33 3.18 12.82
C VAL A 59 -16.46 3.78 14.22
N ARG A 60 -15.43 3.63 15.06
CA ARG A 60 -15.30 4.25 16.38
C ARG A 60 -13.99 5.03 16.43
N PRO A 61 -13.99 6.34 16.16
CA PRO A 61 -12.74 7.09 16.10
C PRO A 61 -11.99 7.08 17.44
N VAL A 62 -10.67 7.11 17.37
CA VAL A 62 -9.77 7.18 18.51
C VAL A 62 -9.74 8.62 19.03
N ASP A 63 -9.87 8.76 20.35
CA ASP A 63 -9.75 10.04 21.03
C ASP A 63 -8.29 10.52 21.04
N SER A 64 -8.01 11.57 20.27
CA SER A 64 -6.68 12.14 20.07
C SER A 64 -6.11 12.82 21.33
N GLN A 65 -6.99 13.20 22.29
CA GLN A 65 -6.61 13.93 23.50
C GLN A 65 -5.88 13.05 24.52
N ASN A 66 -6.14 11.74 24.50
CA ASN A 66 -5.61 10.77 25.45
C ASN A 66 -4.33 10.07 24.96
N LEU A 67 -3.78 10.49 23.81
CA LEU A 67 -2.60 9.87 23.22
C LEU A 67 -1.31 10.53 23.72
N GLN A 68 -0.30 9.71 23.98
CA GLN A 68 1.04 10.18 24.30
C GLN A 68 1.79 10.50 23.01
N TRP A 69 1.82 11.80 22.68
CA TRP A 69 2.40 12.29 21.45
C TRP A 69 3.92 12.37 21.49
N THR A 70 4.51 12.02 20.36
CA THR A 70 5.91 12.26 20.01
C THR A 70 5.96 13.03 18.70
N GLU A 71 7.00 13.84 18.53
CA GLU A 71 7.28 14.51 17.28
C GLU A 71 8.61 13.97 16.74
N TYR A 72 8.67 13.73 15.44
CA TYR A 72 9.90 13.38 14.75
C TYR A 72 10.09 14.27 13.53
N SER A 73 11.33 14.66 13.31
CA SER A 73 11.73 15.42 12.12
C SER A 73 12.19 14.47 11.02
N PHE A 74 12.02 14.90 9.78
CA PHE A 74 12.47 14.19 8.59
C PHE A 74 12.77 15.17 7.47
N GLU A 75 13.52 14.71 6.47
CA GLU A 75 13.72 15.46 5.24
C GLU A 75 12.87 14.87 4.13
N THR A 76 12.16 15.72 3.40
CA THR A 76 11.54 15.38 2.12
C THR A 76 12.36 15.95 0.97
N VAL A 77 12.33 15.25 -0.15
CA VAL A 77 13.12 15.59 -1.34
C VAL A 77 12.16 15.78 -2.51
N THR A 78 12.40 16.76 -3.39
CA THR A 78 11.71 16.85 -4.68
C THR A 78 12.71 16.61 -5.80
N VAL A 79 12.31 15.82 -6.80
CA VAL A 79 13.11 15.56 -8.01
C VAL A 79 12.43 16.12 -9.26
N ASP A 80 13.25 16.54 -10.22
CA ASP A 80 12.80 16.88 -11.57
C ASP A 80 12.58 15.62 -12.42
N ARG A 81 12.29 15.84 -13.71
CA ARG A 81 12.03 14.77 -14.70
C ARG A 81 13.21 13.85 -14.94
N GLN A 82 14.44 14.33 -14.71
CA GLN A 82 15.68 13.58 -14.87
C GLN A 82 16.07 12.85 -13.57
N GLY A 83 15.24 12.94 -12.52
CA GLY A 83 15.50 12.35 -11.21
C GLY A 83 16.52 13.13 -10.39
N GLN A 84 16.89 14.35 -10.80
CA GLN A 84 17.82 15.19 -10.05
C GLN A 84 17.09 15.90 -8.92
N ILE A 85 17.75 15.98 -7.76
CA ILE A 85 17.19 16.65 -6.59
C ILE A 85 17.18 18.16 -6.85
N ILE A 86 15.98 18.75 -6.81
CA ILE A 86 15.78 20.19 -7.01
C ILE A 86 15.36 20.92 -5.73
N ASP A 87 14.93 20.19 -4.71
CA ASP A 87 14.50 20.76 -3.44
C ASP A 87 14.65 19.75 -2.29
N ARG A 88 14.98 20.25 -1.10
CA ARG A 88 15.02 19.50 0.16
C ARG A 88 14.33 20.32 1.23
N ARG A 89 13.39 19.72 1.94
CA ARG A 89 12.64 20.40 3.01
C ARG A 89 12.70 19.60 4.29
N GLN A 90 13.00 20.29 5.38
CA GLN A 90 12.79 19.73 6.71
C GLN A 90 11.30 19.79 7.03
N GLY A 91 10.77 18.67 7.49
CA GLY A 91 9.41 18.52 7.98
C GLY A 91 9.41 17.89 9.37
N SER A 92 8.25 17.94 10.02
CA SER A 92 8.00 17.17 11.22
C SER A 92 6.59 16.58 11.16
N ALA A 93 6.38 15.50 11.90
CA ALA A 93 5.07 14.91 12.08
C ALA A 93 4.88 14.46 13.52
N ARG A 94 3.63 14.53 13.97
CA ARG A 94 3.21 13.99 15.26
C ARG A 94 2.81 12.53 15.11
N SER A 95 3.20 11.72 16.07
CA SER A 95 2.83 10.30 16.13
C SER A 95 2.72 9.83 17.58
N TRP A 96 2.13 8.66 17.77
CA TRP A 96 2.25 7.90 19.02
C TRP A 96 2.60 6.45 18.71
N ARG A 97 2.94 5.72 19.75
CA ARG A 97 3.31 4.30 19.67
C ARG A 97 2.31 3.47 20.44
N GLU A 98 1.79 2.43 19.80
CA GLU A 98 0.94 1.42 20.41
C GLU A 98 1.80 0.17 20.70
N PRO A 99 1.98 -0.23 21.95
CA PRO A 99 2.69 -1.47 22.29
C PRO A 99 1.90 -2.68 21.79
N LEU A 100 2.54 -3.58 21.05
CA LEU A 100 1.91 -4.80 20.54
C LEU A 100 2.26 -6.05 21.36
N GLY A 101 3.15 -5.92 22.34
CA GLY A 101 3.74 -7.03 23.10
C GLY A 101 5.05 -7.54 22.47
N ASN A 102 5.79 -8.37 23.22
CA ASN A 102 7.07 -8.97 22.80
C ASN A 102 8.13 -7.98 22.28
N GLY A 103 8.12 -6.74 22.79
CA GLY A 103 9.05 -5.69 22.39
C GLY A 103 8.76 -5.05 21.02
N SER A 104 7.64 -5.39 20.37
CA SER A 104 7.18 -4.73 19.15
C SER A 104 6.19 -3.61 19.46
N GLU A 105 6.21 -2.57 18.62
CA GLU A 105 5.31 -1.42 18.71
C GLU A 105 4.83 -0.99 17.32
N LEU A 106 3.69 -0.30 17.27
CA LEU A 106 3.09 0.27 16.07
C LEU A 106 3.07 1.80 16.19
N GLU A 107 3.86 2.48 15.36
CA GLU A 107 3.89 3.94 15.30
C GLU A 107 2.81 4.45 14.34
N MET A 108 1.88 5.25 14.86
CA MET A 108 0.75 5.83 14.13
C MET A 108 0.96 7.33 13.95
N VAL A 109 0.97 7.79 12.70
CA VAL A 109 1.21 9.18 12.32
C VAL A 109 -0.11 9.94 12.19
N ALA A 110 -0.18 11.16 12.73
CA ALA A 110 -1.31 12.06 12.57
C ALA A 110 -1.35 12.64 11.17
N ILE A 111 -2.44 12.33 10.46
CA ILE A 111 -2.71 12.84 9.11
C ILE A 111 -3.80 13.90 9.23
N PRO A 112 -3.52 15.16 8.86
CA PRO A 112 -4.50 16.24 8.98
C PRO A 112 -5.68 15.98 8.05
N GLY A 113 -6.87 16.43 8.45
CA GLY A 113 -8.01 16.45 7.53
C GLY A 113 -7.80 17.49 6.43
N GLY A 114 -8.37 17.24 5.25
CA GLY A 114 -8.26 18.17 4.13
C GLY A 114 -8.91 17.67 2.85
N SER A 115 -8.81 18.47 1.80
CA SER A 115 -9.37 18.15 0.49
C SER A 115 -8.28 17.91 -0.55
N PHE A 116 -8.51 16.98 -1.46
CA PHE A 116 -7.63 16.72 -2.61
C PHE A 116 -8.43 16.26 -3.84
N ARG A 117 -7.78 16.23 -5.01
CA ARG A 117 -8.32 15.55 -6.19
C ARG A 117 -7.85 14.11 -6.21
N ARG A 118 -8.79 13.17 -6.07
CA ARG A 118 -8.55 11.72 -6.25
C ARG A 118 -8.60 11.37 -7.72
N GLY A 119 -7.73 10.46 -8.13
CA GLY A 119 -7.58 10.04 -9.53
C GLY A 119 -6.41 10.76 -10.21
N SER A 120 -6.31 10.64 -11.53
CA SER A 120 -5.24 11.26 -12.31
C SER A 120 -5.77 12.18 -13.38
N LYS A 121 -4.95 13.17 -13.80
CA LYS A 121 -5.23 14.01 -14.97
C LYS A 121 -5.19 13.20 -16.26
N ASN A 122 -5.91 13.62 -17.30
CA ASN A 122 -5.94 12.90 -18.58
C ASN A 122 -4.56 12.79 -19.24
N GLU A 123 -3.68 13.76 -18.98
CA GLU A 123 -2.33 13.84 -19.52
C GLU A 123 -1.29 13.07 -18.68
N GLU A 124 -1.68 12.57 -17.49
CA GLU A 124 -0.78 11.79 -16.63
C GLU A 124 -0.49 10.42 -17.26
N LYS A 125 0.80 10.13 -17.49
CA LYS A 125 1.25 8.85 -18.05
C LYS A 125 0.90 7.70 -17.11
N GLY A 126 0.49 6.55 -17.66
CA GLY A 126 0.45 5.28 -16.95
C GLY A 126 -0.94 4.71 -16.67
N ASP A 127 -2.00 5.52 -16.75
CA ASP A 127 -3.37 4.99 -16.74
C ASP A 127 -3.80 4.59 -18.15
N HIS A 128 -3.80 3.28 -18.42
CA HIS A 128 -4.24 2.72 -19.69
C HIS A 128 -5.64 2.10 -19.62
N THR A 129 -6.30 2.12 -18.46
CA THR A 129 -7.58 1.44 -18.24
C THR A 129 -8.72 2.40 -17.92
N SER A 130 -8.40 3.69 -17.73
CA SER A 130 -9.32 4.72 -17.24
C SER A 130 -9.88 4.41 -15.85
N SER A 131 -9.20 3.55 -15.09
CA SER A 131 -9.65 3.16 -13.75
C SER A 131 -9.51 4.30 -12.74
N GLU A 132 -8.70 5.31 -13.06
CA GLU A 132 -8.40 6.44 -12.20
C GLU A 132 -9.31 7.65 -12.52
N LYS A 133 -10.32 7.44 -13.38
CA LYS A 133 -11.18 8.49 -13.93
C LYS A 133 -12.63 8.36 -13.46
N PRO A 134 -13.41 9.45 -13.46
CA PRO A 134 -12.96 10.83 -13.53
C PRO A 134 -12.25 11.27 -12.24
N GLU A 135 -11.44 12.32 -12.32
CA GLU A 135 -10.95 12.99 -11.12
C GLU A 135 -12.13 13.58 -10.32
N ASN A 136 -12.13 13.40 -9.00
CA ASN A 136 -13.16 13.96 -8.13
C ASN A 136 -12.57 14.61 -6.87
N PRO A 137 -13.21 15.66 -6.33
CA PRO A 137 -12.82 16.26 -5.07
C PRO A 137 -13.26 15.33 -3.92
N VAL A 138 -12.32 15.00 -3.05
CA VAL A 138 -12.58 14.25 -1.82
C VAL A 138 -12.11 15.08 -0.63
N THR A 139 -12.92 15.15 0.42
CA THR A 139 -12.57 15.77 1.69
C THR A 139 -12.53 14.71 2.76
N THR A 140 -11.40 14.56 3.45
CA THR A 140 -11.25 13.58 4.54
C THR A 140 -11.20 14.31 5.88
N ALA A 141 -11.79 13.73 6.92
CA ALA A 141 -11.49 14.09 8.30
C ALA A 141 -10.02 13.77 8.64
N ALA A 142 -9.53 14.26 9.77
CA ALA A 142 -8.24 13.84 10.31
C ALA A 142 -8.28 12.35 10.69
N PHE A 143 -7.18 11.66 10.50
CA PHE A 143 -7.05 10.25 10.80
C PHE A 143 -5.60 9.90 11.10
N PHE A 144 -5.38 8.64 11.39
CA PHE A 144 -4.08 8.10 11.73
C PHE A 144 -3.71 7.01 10.76
N LEU A 145 -2.45 6.99 10.36
CA LEU A 145 -1.94 5.95 9.48
C LEU A 145 -0.62 5.44 10.03
N SER A 146 -0.44 4.13 10.04
CA SER A 146 0.83 3.54 10.46
C SER A 146 1.97 4.05 9.58
N LYS A 147 3.07 4.44 10.23
CA LYS A 147 4.21 5.12 9.61
C LYS A 147 4.81 4.34 8.44
N TYR A 148 4.76 3.02 8.57
CA TYR A 148 5.27 2.02 7.64
C TYR A 148 4.16 1.02 7.29
N PRO A 149 4.31 0.24 6.20
CA PRO A 149 3.57 -1.01 6.07
C PRO A 149 3.81 -1.89 7.31
N ILE A 150 2.82 -2.72 7.68
CA ILE A 150 2.96 -3.61 8.83
C ILE A 150 4.15 -4.54 8.62
N THR A 151 5.03 -4.58 9.62
CA THR A 151 6.23 -5.41 9.59
C THR A 151 5.94 -6.87 9.96
N GLN A 152 6.85 -7.78 9.64
CA GLN A 152 6.73 -9.18 10.02
C GLN A 152 6.76 -9.39 11.55
N ALA A 153 7.51 -8.58 12.30
CA ALA A 153 7.47 -8.59 13.76
C ALA A 153 6.11 -8.15 14.32
N GLN A 154 5.52 -7.07 13.79
CA GLN A 154 4.19 -6.60 14.18
C GLN A 154 3.10 -7.62 13.80
N TRP A 155 3.19 -8.21 12.61
CA TRP A 155 2.29 -9.27 12.17
C TRP A 155 2.27 -10.43 13.16
N ARG A 156 3.45 -10.97 13.50
CA ARG A 156 3.58 -12.06 14.47
C ARG A 156 2.98 -11.75 15.83
N ALA A 157 3.18 -10.54 16.34
CA ALA A 157 2.67 -10.16 17.65
C ALA A 157 1.13 -10.27 17.69
N ILE A 158 0.46 -9.83 16.62
CA ILE A 158 -1.01 -9.86 16.53
C ILE A 158 -1.54 -11.23 16.09
N ALA A 159 -0.83 -11.95 15.22
CA ALA A 159 -1.21 -13.29 14.75
C ALA A 159 -1.24 -14.33 15.88
N GLN A 160 -0.51 -14.11 16.97
CA GLN A 160 -0.52 -14.97 18.16
C GLN A 160 -1.66 -14.66 19.15
N LEU A 161 -2.31 -13.51 19.03
CA LEU A 161 -3.48 -13.18 19.85
C LEU A 161 -4.63 -14.15 19.53
N PRO A 162 -5.61 -14.33 20.43
CA PRO A 162 -6.74 -15.22 20.18
C PRO A 162 -7.40 -14.95 18.83
N LYS A 163 -7.82 -15.99 18.12
CA LYS A 163 -8.59 -15.84 16.89
C LYS A 163 -9.92 -15.13 17.12
N ILE A 164 -10.38 -14.37 16.11
CA ILE A 164 -11.75 -13.85 16.01
C ILE A 164 -12.50 -14.68 14.96
N ASN A 165 -12.17 -14.53 13.67
CA ASN A 165 -12.85 -15.20 12.57
C ASN A 165 -11.96 -16.23 11.87
N LEU A 166 -10.68 -15.88 11.67
CA LEU A 166 -9.72 -16.66 10.88
C LEU A 166 -8.45 -16.97 11.66
N GLU A 167 -7.85 -18.13 11.39
CA GLU A 167 -6.52 -18.44 11.90
C GLU A 167 -5.47 -17.71 11.06
N LEU A 168 -4.48 -17.11 11.71
CA LEU A 168 -3.42 -16.38 11.03
C LEU A 168 -2.13 -17.19 11.08
N ASN A 169 -1.51 -17.44 9.93
CA ASN A 169 -0.14 -17.94 9.92
C ASN A 169 0.77 -16.84 10.48
N PRO A 170 1.52 -17.05 11.58
CA PRO A 170 2.41 -16.04 12.13
C PRO A 170 3.60 -15.71 11.23
N GLU A 171 3.98 -16.59 10.29
CA GLU A 171 5.11 -16.39 9.37
C GLU A 171 4.67 -16.60 7.90
N PRO A 172 3.83 -15.71 7.33
CA PRO A 172 3.26 -15.90 5.99
C PRO A 172 4.23 -15.53 4.86
N SER A 173 5.18 -14.65 5.16
CA SER A 173 6.02 -13.97 4.17
C SER A 173 6.99 -14.90 3.46
N PHE A 174 7.23 -14.62 2.18
CA PHE A 174 8.26 -15.25 1.39
C PHE A 174 9.66 -14.74 1.74
N PHE A 175 9.86 -13.42 1.83
CA PHE A 175 11.11 -12.83 2.30
C PHE A 175 11.07 -12.75 3.82
N GLN A 176 12.19 -13.00 4.49
CA GLN A 176 12.24 -13.14 5.94
C GLN A 176 13.06 -12.03 6.58
N GLY A 177 12.48 -11.36 7.56
CA GLY A 177 13.16 -10.36 8.38
C GLY A 177 12.18 -9.51 9.19
N ASP A 178 12.46 -9.33 10.48
CA ASP A 178 11.56 -8.67 11.43
C ASP A 178 11.07 -7.29 10.97
N ASN A 179 11.95 -6.51 10.34
CA ASN A 179 11.68 -5.15 9.85
C ASN A 179 11.28 -5.10 8.36
N LEU A 180 11.12 -6.25 7.68
CA LEU A 180 10.52 -6.29 6.36
C LEU A 180 9.01 -6.12 6.48
N PRO A 181 8.33 -5.57 5.45
CA PRO A 181 6.88 -5.61 5.40
C PRO A 181 6.40 -7.07 5.39
N VAL A 182 5.30 -7.34 6.10
CA VAL A 182 4.61 -8.61 5.93
C VAL A 182 4.00 -8.66 4.53
N GLU A 183 4.26 -9.74 3.82
CA GLU A 183 3.61 -10.07 2.55
C GLU A 183 3.07 -11.50 2.52
N ARG A 184 2.38 -11.86 1.43
CA ARG A 184 1.60 -13.10 1.29
C ARG A 184 0.46 -13.20 2.31
N VAL A 185 -0.18 -12.07 2.58
CA VAL A 185 -1.39 -12.00 3.38
C VAL A 185 -2.58 -11.66 2.49
N SER A 186 -3.67 -12.39 2.67
CA SER A 186 -4.92 -12.12 1.99
C SER A 186 -5.65 -10.92 2.60
N TRP A 187 -6.62 -10.37 1.88
CA TRP A 187 -7.44 -9.28 2.40
C TRP A 187 -8.23 -9.71 3.65
N TYR A 188 -8.70 -10.97 3.69
CA TYR A 188 -9.42 -11.48 4.85
C TYR A 188 -8.52 -11.59 6.10
N GLU A 189 -7.27 -12.05 5.92
CA GLU A 189 -6.30 -12.10 7.02
C GLU A 189 -5.88 -10.70 7.47
N ALA A 190 -5.80 -9.74 6.54
CA ALA A 190 -5.54 -8.34 6.86
C ALA A 190 -6.68 -7.72 7.71
N ILE A 191 -7.94 -8.07 7.44
CA ILE A 191 -9.07 -7.68 8.28
C ILE A 191 -9.02 -8.38 9.65
N GLU A 192 -8.73 -9.67 9.71
CA GLU A 192 -8.55 -10.40 10.97
C GLU A 192 -7.44 -9.77 11.83
N PHE A 193 -6.31 -9.38 11.21
CA PHE A 193 -5.24 -8.64 11.88
C PHE A 193 -5.78 -7.33 12.50
N CYS A 194 -6.53 -6.53 11.73
CA CYS A 194 -7.12 -5.29 12.23
C CYS A 194 -8.09 -5.57 13.39
N GLN A 195 -8.95 -6.58 13.28
CA GLN A 195 -9.90 -6.93 14.33
C GLN A 195 -9.21 -7.38 15.62
N ARG A 196 -8.16 -8.21 15.51
CA ARG A 196 -7.37 -8.67 16.67
C ARG A 196 -6.64 -7.51 17.33
N LEU A 197 -5.99 -6.65 16.53
CA LEU A 197 -5.34 -5.44 17.00
C LEU A 197 -6.33 -4.52 17.73
N SER A 198 -7.51 -4.28 17.15
CA SER A 198 -8.54 -3.45 17.76
C SER A 198 -9.04 -3.99 19.08
N ARG A 199 -9.31 -5.30 19.15
CA ARG A 199 -9.76 -5.94 20.39
C ARG A 199 -8.68 -5.88 21.49
N SER A 200 -7.41 -6.01 21.13
CA SER A 200 -6.31 -6.01 22.12
C SER A 200 -6.00 -4.64 22.69
N THR A 201 -6.18 -3.58 21.90
CA THR A 201 -5.81 -2.20 22.26
C THR A 201 -7.00 -1.36 22.73
N GLY A 202 -8.22 -1.83 22.46
CA GLY A 202 -9.46 -1.07 22.67
C GLY A 202 -9.64 0.10 21.70
N LYS A 203 -8.78 0.24 20.68
CA LYS A 203 -8.84 1.29 19.66
C LYS A 203 -9.25 0.69 18.32
N ASP A 204 -9.88 1.48 17.46
CA ASP A 204 -10.47 0.97 16.23
C ASP A 204 -9.51 1.02 15.03
N TYR A 205 -8.62 0.04 14.94
CA TYR A 205 -7.69 -0.16 13.83
C TYR A 205 -8.36 -0.83 12.63
N ARG A 206 -8.04 -0.35 11.43
CA ARG A 206 -8.70 -0.73 10.16
C ARG A 206 -7.72 -0.72 8.99
N LEU A 207 -8.12 -1.30 7.86
CA LEU A 207 -7.49 -0.98 6.57
C LEU A 207 -7.88 0.42 6.13
N ALA A 208 -6.94 1.11 5.46
CA ALA A 208 -7.22 2.41 4.87
C ALA A 208 -8.32 2.32 3.81
N SER A 209 -9.19 3.33 3.74
CA SER A 209 -9.97 3.52 2.51
C SER A 209 -9.04 3.92 1.37
N GLU A 210 -9.45 3.64 0.15
CA GLU A 210 -8.82 4.07 -1.08
C GLU A 210 -8.43 5.55 -1.04
N SER A 211 -9.43 6.37 -0.70
CA SER A 211 -9.31 7.82 -0.74
C SER A 211 -8.35 8.34 0.31
N ARG A 212 -8.40 7.79 1.54
CA ARG A 212 -7.49 8.19 2.62
C ARG A 212 -6.07 7.73 2.34
N TRP A 213 -5.90 6.56 1.73
CA TRP A 213 -4.59 6.09 1.27
C TRP A 213 -4.01 7.04 0.21
N GLU A 214 -4.78 7.44 -0.80
CA GLU A 214 -4.28 8.35 -1.84
C GLU A 214 -3.98 9.75 -1.28
N TYR A 215 -4.86 10.28 -0.42
CA TYR A 215 -4.63 11.54 0.26
C TYR A 215 -3.32 11.52 1.05
N ALA A 216 -3.13 10.47 1.84
CA ALA A 216 -1.92 10.25 2.63
C ALA A 216 -0.69 10.09 1.75
N CYS A 217 -0.78 9.35 0.64
CA CYS A 217 0.32 9.15 -0.31
C CYS A 217 0.75 10.49 -0.92
N ARG A 218 -0.21 11.28 -1.42
CA ARG A 218 0.04 12.57 -2.07
C ARG A 218 0.63 13.60 -1.12
N ALA A 219 0.20 13.62 0.15
CA ALA A 219 0.68 14.57 1.16
C ALA A 219 0.75 16.02 0.66
N GLY A 220 -0.31 16.46 -0.03
CA GLY A 220 -0.44 17.80 -0.61
C GLY A 220 0.13 17.99 -2.02
N THR A 221 0.82 16.99 -2.58
CA THR A 221 1.31 17.06 -3.97
C THR A 221 0.23 16.70 -5.00
N THR A 222 0.40 17.22 -6.22
CA THR A 222 -0.47 16.92 -7.37
C THR A 222 0.27 16.21 -8.50
N THR A 223 1.54 15.92 -8.29
CA THR A 223 2.40 15.16 -9.19
C THR A 223 2.08 13.65 -9.11
N PRO A 224 2.57 12.84 -10.06
CA PRO A 224 2.34 11.40 -10.04
C PRO A 224 2.91 10.73 -8.79
N PHE A 225 4.05 11.21 -8.29
CA PHE A 225 4.68 10.75 -7.05
C PHE A 225 4.78 11.88 -6.04
N TYR A 226 4.77 11.57 -4.75
CA TYR A 226 4.96 12.60 -3.70
C TYR A 226 6.31 13.32 -3.83
N CYS A 227 7.25 12.70 -4.54
CA CYS A 227 8.58 13.20 -4.78
C CYS A 227 8.75 14.08 -6.01
N GLY A 228 7.72 14.25 -6.84
CA GLY A 228 7.78 15.05 -8.06
C GLY A 228 7.31 14.30 -9.30
N GLU A 229 7.82 14.72 -10.46
CA GLU A 229 7.36 14.24 -11.77
C GLU A 229 7.84 12.84 -12.12
N THR A 230 8.81 12.31 -11.38
CA THR A 230 9.35 10.97 -11.58
C THR A 230 9.75 10.29 -10.27
N LEU A 231 10.15 9.01 -10.35
CA LEU A 231 10.57 8.18 -9.25
C LEU A 231 11.92 7.52 -9.57
N THR A 232 12.83 7.48 -8.60
CA THR A 232 14.13 6.82 -8.73
C THR A 232 14.27 5.69 -7.71
N SER A 233 15.15 4.72 -7.96
CA SER A 233 15.39 3.60 -7.02
C SER A 233 16.02 4.04 -5.70
N GLU A 234 16.54 5.25 -5.61
CA GLU A 234 17.00 5.86 -4.35
C GLU A 234 15.83 6.31 -3.45
N ARG A 235 14.61 6.29 -3.99
CA ARG A 235 13.40 6.85 -3.35
C ARG A 235 12.28 5.85 -3.15
N ALA A 236 12.37 4.69 -3.79
CA ALA A 236 11.42 3.61 -3.67
C ALA A 236 12.06 2.29 -4.11
N ASN A 237 11.54 1.18 -3.60
CA ASN A 237 11.92 -0.16 -4.05
C ASN A 237 10.92 -0.65 -5.10
N TYR A 238 11.35 -0.78 -6.36
CA TYR A 238 10.51 -1.16 -7.50
C TYR A 238 11.36 -1.73 -8.66
N PHE A 239 10.70 -2.19 -9.73
CA PHE A 239 11.37 -2.64 -10.94
C PHE A 239 11.81 -1.44 -11.80
N ALA A 240 13.04 -0.99 -11.57
CA ALA A 240 13.59 0.24 -12.16
C ALA A 240 14.56 0.02 -13.35
N VAL A 241 14.56 -1.19 -13.95
CA VAL A 241 15.57 -1.58 -14.95
C VAL A 241 15.26 -1.04 -16.35
N TYR A 242 13.98 -0.96 -16.72
CA TYR A 242 13.51 -0.54 -18.05
C TYR A 242 12.25 0.32 -17.91
N ASP A 243 11.91 1.07 -18.96
CA ASP A 243 10.75 1.97 -19.03
C ASP A 243 10.72 3.01 -17.89
N PRO A 244 11.67 3.97 -17.88
CA PRO A 244 11.58 5.10 -16.96
C PRO A 244 10.23 5.80 -17.12
N TYR A 245 9.70 6.28 -16.00
CA TYR A 245 8.47 7.04 -15.98
C TYR A 245 8.61 8.33 -16.80
N ALA A 246 9.69 9.07 -16.58
CA ALA A 246 10.04 10.29 -17.32
C ALA A 246 11.41 10.14 -18.00
N GLU A 247 12.41 10.92 -17.57
CA GLU A 247 13.75 10.99 -18.16
C GLU A 247 14.84 10.55 -17.17
N GLU A 248 14.44 9.94 -16.06
CA GLU A 248 15.34 9.43 -15.05
C GLU A 248 16.14 8.22 -15.55
N PRO A 249 17.38 8.02 -15.06
CA PRO A 249 18.17 6.87 -15.45
C PRO A 249 17.58 5.56 -14.93
N ALA A 250 17.68 4.51 -15.75
CA ALA A 250 17.47 3.15 -15.29
C ALA A 250 18.46 2.81 -14.15
N SER A 251 18.03 1.95 -13.24
CA SER A 251 18.77 1.66 -12.01
C SER A 251 18.66 0.18 -11.61
N ALA A 252 19.37 -0.18 -10.53
CA ALA A 252 19.44 -1.54 -10.05
C ALA A 252 18.09 -2.03 -9.51
N TYR A 253 17.77 -3.29 -9.80
CA TYR A 253 16.57 -3.95 -9.29
C TYR A 253 16.94 -4.93 -8.18
N LEU A 254 16.37 -4.72 -7.00
CA LEU A 254 16.66 -5.54 -5.81
C LEU A 254 15.99 -6.92 -5.85
N ALA A 255 14.86 -7.04 -6.56
CA ALA A 255 14.08 -8.27 -6.67
C ALA A 255 13.66 -8.90 -5.33
N LYS A 256 13.43 -8.06 -4.31
CA LYS A 256 12.98 -8.44 -2.97
C LYS A 256 12.40 -7.25 -2.22
N THR A 257 11.70 -7.49 -1.13
CA THR A 257 11.32 -6.44 -0.18
C THR A 257 12.55 -5.87 0.53
N THR A 258 12.43 -4.62 0.97
CA THR A 258 13.43 -3.90 1.77
C THR A 258 12.88 -3.64 3.17
N PRO A 259 13.75 -3.45 4.20
CA PRO A 259 13.30 -3.01 5.51
C PRO A 259 12.45 -1.75 5.37
N VAL A 260 11.37 -1.66 6.15
CA VAL A 260 10.52 -0.47 6.13
C VAL A 260 11.31 0.78 6.52
N GLY A 261 10.98 1.91 5.91
CA GLY A 261 11.68 3.17 6.16
C GLY A 261 13.05 3.29 5.48
N SER A 262 13.37 2.41 4.52
CA SER A 262 14.64 2.48 3.77
C SER A 262 14.75 3.71 2.86
N PHE A 263 13.62 4.35 2.54
CA PHE A 263 13.53 5.49 1.63
C PHE A 263 12.94 6.71 2.32
N ALA A 264 13.21 7.91 1.81
CA ALA A 264 12.71 9.15 2.41
C ALA A 264 11.16 9.16 2.50
N PRO A 265 10.58 9.79 3.54
CA PRO A 265 9.13 9.90 3.67
C PRO A 265 8.54 10.97 2.75
N ASN A 266 7.21 11.00 2.68
CA ASN A 266 6.46 12.12 2.11
C ASN A 266 6.24 13.27 3.12
N ASN A 267 5.53 14.33 2.71
CA ASN A 267 5.31 15.53 3.55
C ASN A 267 4.45 15.28 4.80
N PHE A 268 3.82 14.11 4.94
CA PHE A 268 3.13 13.72 6.18
C PHE A 268 3.99 12.82 7.07
N GLY A 269 5.24 12.53 6.69
CA GLY A 269 6.13 11.64 7.46
C GLY A 269 5.86 10.15 7.23
N LEU A 270 5.11 9.80 6.19
CA LEU A 270 4.82 8.41 5.84
C LEU A 270 5.88 7.86 4.90
N TYR A 271 6.27 6.61 5.14
CA TYR A 271 7.32 5.91 4.43
C TYR A 271 6.73 4.81 3.53
N ASP A 272 7.48 4.44 2.49
CA ASP A 272 7.15 3.33 1.58
C ASP A 272 5.76 3.45 0.92
N MET A 273 5.27 4.67 0.69
CA MET A 273 3.99 4.90 -0.01
C MET A 273 4.07 4.59 -1.52
N HIS A 274 5.29 4.48 -2.06
CA HIS A 274 5.57 4.06 -3.44
C HIS A 274 6.46 2.82 -3.42
N GLY A 275 5.94 1.67 -3.86
CA GLY A 275 6.71 0.43 -3.96
C GLY A 275 6.84 -0.36 -2.66
N ASN A 276 7.87 -1.20 -2.60
CA ASN A 276 8.08 -2.24 -1.59
C ASN A 276 6.95 -3.30 -1.61
N VAL A 277 5.75 -3.00 -1.14
CA VAL A 277 4.57 -3.89 -1.24
C VAL A 277 3.31 -3.08 -1.59
N GLY A 278 2.44 -3.65 -2.42
CA GLY A 278 1.11 -3.13 -2.60
C GLY A 278 0.29 -3.33 -1.32
N GLU A 279 -0.52 -2.35 -0.96
CA GLU A 279 -1.24 -2.31 0.31
C GLU A 279 -2.75 -2.53 0.09
N TRP A 280 -3.32 -3.51 0.79
CA TRP A 280 -4.76 -3.73 0.80
C TRP A 280 -5.53 -2.52 1.35
N CYS A 281 -6.59 -2.12 0.65
CA CYS A 281 -7.57 -1.14 1.14
C CYS A 281 -8.88 -1.83 1.55
N ALA A 282 -9.71 -1.13 2.34
CA ALA A 282 -11.04 -1.61 2.73
C ALA A 282 -12.01 -1.74 1.52
N ASP A 283 -11.81 -0.92 0.50
CA ASP A 283 -12.72 -0.73 -0.63
C ASP A 283 -12.90 -2.00 -1.49
N SER A 284 -14.13 -2.17 -1.96
CA SER A 284 -14.43 -3.03 -3.10
C SER A 284 -13.82 -2.43 -4.37
N TRP A 285 -13.32 -3.30 -5.25
CA TRP A 285 -12.86 -2.86 -6.56
C TRP A 285 -14.02 -2.32 -7.40
N HIS A 286 -13.80 -1.15 -8.00
CA HIS A 286 -14.68 -0.54 -8.98
C HIS A 286 -13.85 -0.22 -10.22
N ARG A 287 -14.39 -0.52 -11.42
CA ARG A 287 -13.60 -0.39 -12.67
C ARG A 287 -13.12 1.03 -12.95
N ASN A 288 -13.77 2.04 -12.37
CA ASN A 288 -13.45 3.47 -12.44
C ASN A 288 -14.24 4.22 -11.34
N TYR A 289 -14.12 5.55 -11.28
CA TYR A 289 -14.87 6.43 -10.36
C TYR A 289 -16.20 6.95 -10.91
N GLU A 290 -16.71 6.41 -12.03
CA GLU A 290 -18.06 6.76 -12.49
C GLU A 290 -19.11 6.17 -11.54
N GLY A 291 -20.21 6.92 -11.34
CA GLY A 291 -21.26 6.58 -10.39
C GLY A 291 -21.24 7.52 -9.19
N THR A 292 -21.38 6.98 -7.98
CA THR A 292 -21.44 7.74 -6.73
C THR A 292 -20.41 7.23 -5.72
N PRO A 293 -19.10 7.33 -6.00
CA PRO A 293 -18.09 7.01 -4.99
C PRO A 293 -18.25 7.93 -3.77
N PRO A 294 -17.93 7.47 -2.54
CA PRO A 294 -17.87 8.35 -1.39
C PRO A 294 -16.87 9.50 -1.60
N LEU A 295 -17.26 10.69 -1.16
CA LEU A 295 -16.48 11.94 -1.26
C LEU A 295 -16.01 12.48 0.10
N ASP A 296 -16.35 11.79 1.19
CA ASP A 296 -15.98 12.09 2.58
C ASP A 296 -14.73 11.30 3.05
N GLY A 297 -14.10 10.58 2.13
CA GLY A 297 -12.96 9.71 2.41
C GLY A 297 -13.33 8.35 3.00
N SER A 298 -14.61 8.02 3.18
CA SER A 298 -15.01 6.67 3.58
C SER A 298 -14.76 5.64 2.46
N ALA A 299 -14.71 4.36 2.83
CA ALA A 299 -14.46 3.27 1.88
C ALA A 299 -15.68 3.01 0.99
N TRP A 300 -15.46 2.75 -0.30
CA TRP A 300 -16.49 2.33 -1.24
C TRP A 300 -16.73 0.82 -1.12
N LEU A 301 -17.66 0.45 -0.23
CA LEU A 301 -17.91 -0.96 0.13
C LEU A 301 -18.86 -1.68 -0.83
N ASP A 302 -19.70 -0.96 -1.56
CA ASP A 302 -20.65 -1.55 -2.51
C ASP A 302 -19.91 -2.28 -3.65
N ARG A 303 -20.62 -3.20 -4.32
CA ARG A 303 -20.02 -3.99 -5.40
C ARG A 303 -20.32 -3.37 -6.75
N ASP A 304 -19.32 -3.34 -7.61
CA ASP A 304 -19.50 -2.89 -8.99
C ASP A 304 -20.12 -3.98 -9.88
N ASN A 305 -21.41 -3.83 -10.17
CA ASN A 305 -22.16 -4.78 -11.01
C ASN A 305 -21.70 -4.78 -12.48
N ARG A 306 -20.90 -3.80 -12.91
CA ARG A 306 -20.29 -3.73 -14.26
C ARG A 306 -19.14 -4.72 -14.41
N LEU A 307 -18.59 -5.25 -13.31
CA LEU A 307 -17.52 -6.24 -13.33
C LEU A 307 -18.05 -7.63 -13.68
N GLN A 308 -17.18 -8.42 -14.34
CA GLN A 308 -17.42 -9.85 -14.53
C GLN A 308 -17.66 -10.52 -13.16
N PRO A 309 -18.57 -11.51 -13.05
CA PRO A 309 -18.93 -12.13 -11.77
C PRO A 309 -17.74 -12.57 -10.92
N ARG A 310 -16.70 -13.13 -11.54
CA ARG A 310 -15.47 -13.57 -10.86
C ARG A 310 -14.64 -12.46 -10.19
N TYR A 311 -14.83 -11.20 -10.57
CA TYR A 311 -14.11 -10.05 -10.02
C TYR A 311 -14.97 -9.15 -9.12
N ARG A 312 -16.26 -9.48 -8.91
CA ARG A 312 -17.16 -8.67 -8.07
C ARG A 312 -16.80 -8.63 -6.59
N SER A 313 -15.98 -9.59 -6.15
CA SER A 313 -15.44 -9.63 -4.78
C SER A 313 -14.02 -9.08 -4.69
N ALA A 314 -13.43 -8.62 -5.80
CA ALA A 314 -12.08 -8.09 -5.79
C ALA A 314 -11.99 -6.87 -4.85
N ARG A 315 -10.85 -6.75 -4.20
CA ARG A 315 -10.54 -5.67 -3.26
C ARG A 315 -9.43 -4.81 -3.83
N LEU A 316 -9.51 -3.53 -3.51
CA LEU A 316 -8.56 -2.55 -4.00
C LEU A 316 -7.19 -2.73 -3.32
N VAL A 317 -6.14 -2.50 -4.11
CA VAL A 317 -4.75 -2.41 -3.67
C VAL A 317 -4.12 -1.12 -4.20
N ARG A 318 -3.28 -0.47 -3.39
CA ARG A 318 -2.57 0.77 -3.73
C ARG A 318 -1.04 0.64 -3.55
N GLY A 319 -0.28 1.62 -4.05
CA GLY A 319 1.17 1.79 -3.77
C GLY A 319 2.14 1.13 -4.74
N GLY A 320 1.75 0.02 -5.39
CA GLY A 320 2.68 -0.79 -6.18
C GLY A 320 3.71 -1.51 -5.31
N SER A 321 4.55 -2.35 -5.91
CA SER A 321 5.46 -3.23 -5.17
C SER A 321 6.89 -3.21 -5.70
N TRP A 322 7.78 -3.95 -5.02
CA TRP A 322 9.14 -4.20 -5.49
C TRP A 322 9.17 -4.76 -6.91
N GLY A 323 8.17 -5.52 -7.35
CA GLY A 323 8.11 -6.12 -8.68
C GLY A 323 7.45 -5.27 -9.76
N ASP A 324 6.99 -4.06 -9.45
CA ASP A 324 6.23 -3.23 -10.37
C ASP A 324 7.07 -2.11 -11.00
N GLU A 325 6.72 -1.73 -12.23
CA GLU A 325 7.31 -0.58 -12.92
C GLU A 325 6.76 0.75 -12.38
N ALA A 326 7.53 1.84 -12.49
CA ALA A 326 7.20 3.14 -11.88
C ALA A 326 5.78 3.65 -12.20
N ARG A 327 5.25 3.40 -13.39
CA ARG A 327 3.87 3.80 -13.76
C ARG A 327 2.78 3.17 -12.87
N HIS A 328 3.08 2.06 -12.20
CA HIS A 328 2.18 1.37 -11.27
C HIS A 328 2.38 1.80 -9.81
N LEU A 329 3.37 2.65 -9.54
CA LEU A 329 3.64 3.20 -8.22
C LEU A 329 3.05 4.61 -8.04
N ARG A 330 2.49 5.21 -9.08
CA ARG A 330 1.88 6.55 -8.99
C ARG A 330 0.83 6.61 -7.87
N SER A 331 0.69 7.77 -7.26
CA SER A 331 -0.28 8.04 -6.19
C SER A 331 -1.71 7.67 -6.61
N ALA A 332 -2.07 7.95 -7.87
CA ALA A 332 -3.38 7.64 -8.44
C ALA A 332 -3.54 6.18 -8.87
N ASN A 333 -2.45 5.41 -9.03
CA ASN A 333 -2.54 4.08 -9.59
C ASN A 333 -3.41 3.18 -8.72
N ARG A 334 -4.35 2.48 -9.36
CA ARG A 334 -5.25 1.54 -8.72
C ARG A 334 -5.00 0.15 -9.29
N THR A 335 -4.93 -0.84 -8.41
CA THR A 335 -4.99 -2.24 -8.80
C THR A 335 -5.94 -3.00 -7.89
N PHE A 336 -6.18 -4.26 -8.20
CA PHE A 336 -7.05 -5.10 -7.40
C PHE A 336 -6.52 -6.52 -7.36
N CYS A 337 -6.90 -7.24 -6.32
CA CYS A 337 -6.70 -8.67 -6.22
C CYS A 337 -7.96 -9.33 -5.65
N LEU A 338 -8.10 -10.64 -5.87
CA LEU A 338 -9.16 -11.38 -5.19
C LEU A 338 -8.82 -11.49 -3.70
N PRO A 339 -9.82 -11.42 -2.81
CA PRO A 339 -9.61 -11.21 -1.38
C PRO A 339 -8.97 -12.40 -0.66
N ASP A 340 -8.89 -13.56 -1.32
CA ASP A 340 -8.28 -14.80 -0.86
C ASP A 340 -6.88 -15.07 -1.46
N GLN A 341 -6.33 -14.13 -2.25
CA GLN A 341 -5.00 -14.26 -2.84
C GLN A 341 -3.90 -13.81 -1.89
N HIS A 342 -2.78 -14.54 -1.94
CA HIS A 342 -1.60 -14.33 -1.09
C HIS A 342 -0.37 -14.18 -2.00
N HIS A 343 -0.06 -12.97 -2.44
CA HIS A 343 1.08 -12.71 -3.31
C HIS A 343 2.24 -12.09 -2.53
N SER A 344 3.48 -12.38 -2.92
CA SER A 344 4.69 -11.85 -2.27
C SER A 344 4.98 -10.37 -2.54
N VAL A 345 4.00 -9.71 -3.15
CA VAL A 345 3.99 -8.27 -3.45
C VAL A 345 2.85 -7.57 -2.71
N LEU A 346 2.03 -8.29 -1.94
CA LEU A 346 0.87 -7.75 -1.23
C LEU A 346 1.06 -7.82 0.27
N GLY A 347 0.98 -6.66 0.91
CA GLY A 347 0.97 -6.47 2.34
C GLY A 347 -0.20 -5.57 2.77
N LEU A 348 -0.02 -4.88 3.88
CA LEU A 348 -1.03 -3.99 4.44
C LEU A 348 -0.41 -2.86 5.24
N ARG A 349 -1.19 -1.80 5.41
CA ARG A 349 -0.99 -0.72 6.36
C ARG A 349 -2.28 -0.50 7.11
N VAL A 350 -2.20 -0.20 8.40
CA VAL A 350 -3.37 0.08 9.22
C VAL A 350 -3.59 1.57 9.41
N MET A 351 -4.87 1.92 9.54
CA MET A 351 -5.37 3.24 9.86
C MET A 351 -6.22 3.21 11.14
N ALA A 352 -6.47 4.37 11.72
CA ALA A 352 -7.55 4.59 12.70
C ALA A 352 -8.17 5.96 12.45
N ASP A 353 -9.48 6.09 12.60
CA ASP A 353 -10.15 7.41 12.56
C ASP A 353 -9.80 8.22 13.81
N SER A 354 -9.77 9.56 13.71
CA SER A 354 -9.52 10.48 14.83
C SER A 354 -10.79 11.24 15.20
N THR A 355 -11.07 11.39 16.50
CA THR A 355 -11.89 12.51 16.99
C THR A 355 -10.99 13.64 17.45
N GLY A 356 -11.31 14.88 17.05
CA GLY A 356 -10.61 16.09 17.50
C GLY A 356 -9.37 16.36 16.69
#